data_AF-A0AAV3Q162-F1
#
_entry.id   AF-A0AAV3Q162-F1
#
_cell.length_a   1.000
_cell.length_b   1.000
_cell.length_c   1.000
_cell.angle_alpha   90.00
_cell.angle_beta   90.00
_cell.angle_gamma   90.00
#
_symmetry.space_group_name_H-M   'P 1'
#
loop_
_entity.id
_entity.type
_entity.pdbx_description
1 polymer ?
#
loop_
_entity_poly.entity_id
_entity_poly.type
_entity_poly.pdbx_seq_one_letter_code
_entity_poly.pdbx_strand_id
1 'polypeptide(L)'
;MKNQKEKKIKILKSDRGGEYFPKEFDDFCANEGIIQQQTTPYSPQQNGLAERKNRYLVEMVNEMLVSSNLPNNLWGRSFVNSLPCIQ
;
A
#
# COMPACT_ATOMS: atom_id res chain seq x y z
N MET A 1 0.93 8.61 14.33
CA MET A 1 0.77 9.08 12.92
C MET A 1 -0.72 9.03 12.56
N LYS A 2 -1.34 10.09 12.00
CA LYS A 2 -2.74 10.02 11.56
C LYS A 2 -2.80 9.35 10.19
N ASN A 3 -3.43 8.19 10.12
CA ASN A 3 -3.85 7.55 8.87
C ASN A 3 -4.71 8.51 8.05
N GLN A 4 -4.53 8.53 6.72
CA GLN A 4 -5.18 9.46 5.78
C GLN A 4 -6.72 9.52 5.90
N LYS A 5 -7.35 8.50 6.49
CA LYS A 5 -8.80 8.38 6.69
C LYS A 5 -9.28 8.55 8.14
N GLU A 6 -8.43 8.99 9.06
CA GLU A 6 -8.71 9.08 10.51
C GLU A 6 -9.24 7.77 11.20
N LYS A 7 -9.10 6.61 10.54
CA LYS A 7 -9.30 5.25 11.07
C LYS A 7 -8.02 4.57 11.58
N LYS A 8 -8.00 4.20 12.87
CA LYS A 8 -6.93 3.38 13.46
C LYS A 8 -6.81 2.01 12.77
N ILE A 9 -5.62 1.67 12.30
CA ILE A 9 -5.31 0.34 11.76
C ILE A 9 -5.27 -0.65 12.93
N LYS A 10 -6.04 -1.74 12.85
CA LYS A 10 -6.08 -2.78 13.89
C LYS A 10 -5.15 -3.95 13.57
N ILE A 11 -5.09 -4.34 12.30
CA ILE A 11 -4.33 -5.49 11.82
C ILE A 11 -3.60 -5.08 10.55
N LEU A 12 -2.30 -5.32 10.50
CA LEU A 12 -1.47 -5.19 9.32
C LEU A 12 -1.14 -6.60 8.81
N LYS A 13 -1.44 -6.89 7.55
CA LYS A 13 -1.05 -8.15 6.90
C LYS A 13 0.06 -7.89 5.91
N SER A 14 1.21 -8.53 6.09
CA SER A 14 2.36 -8.47 5.19
C SER A 14 2.71 -9.86 4.63
N ASP A 15 3.38 -9.86 3.49
CA ASP A 15 4.06 -11.05 2.99
C ASP A 15 5.39 -11.28 3.73
N ARG A 16 5.99 -12.45 3.52
CA ARG A 16 7.29 -12.80 4.11
C ARG A 16 8.48 -12.19 3.35
N GLY A 17 8.29 -11.02 2.72
CA GLY A 17 9.23 -10.42 1.76
C GLY A 17 10.50 -9.78 2.33
N GLY A 18 10.70 -9.72 3.65
CA GLY A 18 11.89 -9.11 4.27
C GLY A 18 11.85 -7.58 4.42
N GLU A 19 10.95 -6.88 3.73
CA GLU A 19 10.86 -5.40 3.75
C GLU A 19 10.20 -4.83 5.02
N TYR A 20 9.17 -5.49 5.56
CA TYR A 20 8.45 -5.10 6.77
C TYR A 20 8.96 -5.79 8.04
N PHE A 21 10.25 -6.21 8.03
CA PHE A 21 10.88 -7.03 9.07
C PHE A 21 11.92 -6.33 9.96
N PRO A 22 12.25 -5.02 9.83
CA PRO A 22 13.18 -4.43 10.79
C PRO A 22 12.50 -4.34 12.16
N LYS A 23 13.27 -4.61 13.23
CA LYS A 23 12.80 -4.56 14.62
C LYS A 23 12.11 -3.23 14.98
N GLU A 24 12.57 -2.14 14.36
CA GLU A 24 11.98 -0.80 14.48
C GLU A 24 10.51 -0.75 14.03
N PHE A 25 10.14 -1.54 13.02
CA PHE A 25 8.78 -1.61 12.51
C PHE A 25 7.86 -2.44 13.41
N ASP A 26 8.40 -3.48 14.05
CA ASP A 26 7.69 -4.27 15.07
C ASP A 26 7.44 -3.42 16.32
N ASP A 27 8.46 -2.69 16.79
CA ASP A 27 8.34 -1.77 17.93
C ASP A 27 7.33 -0.66 17.63
N PHE A 28 7.32 -0.12 16.40
CA PHE A 28 6.31 0.82 15.95
C PHE A 28 4.89 0.23 15.98
N CYS A 29 4.70 -0.96 15.43
CA CYS A 29 3.40 -1.62 15.41
C CYS A 29 2.91 -1.92 16.83
N ALA A 30 3.79 -2.37 17.73
CA ALA A 30 3.46 -2.61 19.12
C ALA A 30 3.03 -1.31 19.84
N ASN A 31 3.77 -0.22 19.65
CA ASN A 31 3.45 1.08 20.24
C ASN A 31 2.11 1.65 19.76
N GLU A 32 1.76 1.47 18.49
CA GLU A 32 0.48 1.91 17.92
C GLU A 32 -0.67 0.93 18.22
N GLY A 33 -0.37 -0.26 18.77
CA GLY A 33 -1.33 -1.33 19.06
C GLY A 33 -1.86 -2.02 17.80
N ILE A 34 -1.02 -2.11 16.76
CA ILE A 34 -1.30 -2.76 15.49
C ILE A 34 -0.85 -4.21 15.56
N ILE A 35 -1.76 -5.15 15.30
CA ILE A 35 -1.42 -6.57 15.23
C ILE A 35 -0.82 -6.85 13.85
N GLN A 36 0.46 -7.22 13.80
CA GLN A 36 1.05 -7.73 12.57
C GLN A 36 0.68 -9.20 12.36
N GLN A 37 0.20 -9.53 11.16
CA GLN A 37 -0.10 -10.87 10.71
C GLN A 37 0.72 -11.18 9.47
N GLN A 38 1.47 -12.26 9.52
CA GLN A 38 2.22 -12.74 8.37
C GLN A 38 1.33 -13.68 7.57
N THR A 39 1.26 -13.45 6.27
CA THR A 39 0.68 -14.46 5.38
C THR A 39 1.57 -15.71 5.41
N THR A 40 0.95 -16.88 5.56
CA THR A 40 1.65 -18.15 5.41
C THR A 40 2.15 -18.28 3.96
N PRO A 41 3.31 -18.92 3.74
CA PRO A 41 3.65 -19.38 2.40
C PRO A 41 2.46 -20.19 1.90
N TYR A 42 2.03 -19.97 0.66
CA TYR A 42 0.83 -20.58 0.05
C TYR A 42 -0.54 -19.96 0.38
N SER A 43 -0.60 -18.72 0.89
CA SER A 43 -1.85 -17.91 0.96
C SER A 43 -1.92 -16.74 -0.05
N PRO A 44 -1.63 -16.94 -1.36
CA PRO A 44 -1.59 -15.86 -2.34
C PRO A 44 -2.93 -15.15 -2.52
N GLN A 45 -4.06 -15.78 -2.17
CA GLN A 45 -5.38 -15.14 -2.24
C GLN A 45 -5.52 -13.97 -1.25
N GLN A 46 -4.84 -14.03 -0.10
CA GLN A 46 -4.87 -12.97 0.91
C GLN A 46 -4.07 -11.75 0.46
N ASN A 47 -2.92 -11.94 -0.19
CA ASN A 47 -2.15 -10.86 -0.77
C ASN A 47 -2.71 -10.40 -2.12
N GLY A 48 -3.43 -11.27 -2.82
CA GLY A 48 -3.97 -11.00 -4.16
C GLY A 48 -4.96 -9.83 -4.21
N LEU A 49 -5.56 -9.43 -3.08
CA LEU A 49 -6.33 -8.18 -3.04
C LEU A 49 -5.42 -6.95 -3.00
N ALA A 50 -4.36 -6.98 -2.19
CA ALA A 50 -3.37 -5.91 -2.13
C ALA A 50 -2.63 -5.78 -3.46
N GLU A 51 -2.18 -6.89 -4.05
CA GLU A 51 -1.54 -6.93 -5.37
C GLU A 51 -2.45 -6.39 -6.47
N ARG A 52 -3.73 -6.75 -6.49
CA ARG A 52 -4.70 -6.20 -7.46
C ARG A 52 -4.86 -4.70 -7.31
N LYS A 53 -4.98 -4.20 -6.08
CA LYS A 53 -5.10 -2.75 -5.83
C LYS A 53 -3.83 -2.00 -6.23
N ASN A 54 -2.66 -2.56 -5.93
CA ASN A 54 -1.37 -1.98 -6.33
C ASN A 54 -1.23 -1.93 -7.85
N ARG A 55 -1.63 -3.00 -8.55
CA ARG A 55 -1.62 -3.05 -10.01
C ARG A 55 -2.56 -2.01 -10.62
N TYR A 56 -3.81 -1.97 -10.17
CA TYR A 56 -4.80 -0.99 -10.62
C TYR A 56 -4.33 0.45 -10.41
N LEU A 57 -3.69 0.72 -9.26
CA LEU A 57 -3.13 2.04 -8.98
C LEU A 57 -2.05 2.43 -10.00
N VAL A 58 -1.12 1.52 -10.30
CA VAL A 58 -0.03 1.78 -11.25
C VAL A 58 -0.59 1.99 -12.66
N GLU A 59 -1.58 1.19 -13.05
CA GLU A 59 -2.29 1.35 -14.33
C GLU A 59 -2.95 2.73 -14.42
N MET A 60 -3.69 3.16 -13.38
CA MET A 60 -4.30 4.49 -13.30
C MET A 60 -3.28 5.62 -13.44
N VAL A 61 -2.14 5.52 -12.75
CA VAL A 61 -1.10 6.54 -12.82
C VAL A 61 -0.52 6.64 -14.23
N ASN A 62 -0.28 5.49 -14.86
CA ASN A 62 0.21 5.45 -16.24
C ASN A 62 -0.83 6.02 -17.21
N GLU A 63 -2.10 5.66 -17.08
CA GLU A 63 -3.19 6.22 -17.89
C GLU A 63 -3.33 7.73 -17.70
N MET A 64 -3.22 8.25 -16.48
CA MET A 64 -3.24 9.69 -16.20
C MET A 64 -2.07 10.42 -16.87
N LEU A 65 -0.86 9.84 -16.81
CA LEU A 65 0.32 10.42 -17.45
C LEU A 65 0.17 10.44 -18.98
N VAL A 66 -0.30 9.34 -19.57
CA VAL A 66 -0.50 9.23 -21.03
C VAL A 66 -1.63 10.14 -21.51
N SER A 67 -2.79 10.09 -20.86
CA SER A 67 -3.97 10.89 -21.25
C SER A 67 -3.76 12.39 -21.11
N SER A 68 -2.97 12.82 -20.11
CA SER A 68 -2.67 14.23 -19.87
C SER A 68 -1.37 14.70 -20.52
N ASN A 69 -0.71 13.83 -21.30
CA ASN A 69 0.60 14.06 -21.94
C ASN A 69 1.65 14.62 -20.95
N LEU A 70 1.63 14.11 -19.72
CA LEU A 70 2.48 14.59 -18.64
C LEU A 70 3.83 13.85 -18.66
N PRO A 71 4.93 14.57 -18.39
CA PRO A 71 6.24 13.94 -18.26
C PRO A 71 6.29 12.97 -17.06
N ASN A 72 7.06 11.89 -17.20
CA ASN A 72 7.21 10.86 -16.16
C ASN A 72 7.74 11.38 -14.82
N ASN A 73 8.37 12.56 -14.78
CA ASN A 73 8.79 13.20 -13.53
C ASN A 73 7.60 13.61 -12.64
N LEU A 74 6.38 13.65 -13.18
CA LEU A 74 5.15 13.94 -12.43
C LEU A 74 4.47 12.67 -11.88
N TRP A 75 5.09 11.50 -12.01
CA TRP A 75 4.51 10.23 -11.55
C TRP A 75 4.02 10.29 -10.10
N GLY A 76 4.81 10.88 -9.19
CA GLY A 76 4.41 11.04 -7.78
C GLY A 76 3.17 11.93 -7.60
N ARG A 77 2.99 12.95 -8.44
CA ARG A 77 1.79 13.80 -8.38
C ARG A 77 0.57 13.11 -8.97
N SER A 78 0.74 12.39 -10.07
CA SER A 78 -0.31 11.55 -10.67
C SER A 78 -0.73 10.42 -9.71
N PHE A 79 0.21 9.83 -8.99
CA PHE A 79 -0.04 8.87 -7.92
C PHE A 79 -0.93 9.45 -6.82
N VAL A 80 -0.58 10.62 -6.27
CA VAL A 80 -1.41 11.24 -5.23
C VAL A 80 -2.82 11.57 -5.73
N ASN A 81 -2.93 11.99 -7.00
CA ASN A 81 -4.22 12.26 -7.63
C ASN A 81 -5.03 10.99 -7.92
N SER A 82 -4.40 9.83 -8.11
CA SER A 82 -5.10 8.57 -8.39
C SER A 82 -5.63 7.88 -7.13
N LEU A 83 -5.02 8.12 -5.96
CA LEU A 83 -5.39 7.50 -4.68
C LEU A 83 -6.90 7.59 -4.31
N PRO A 84 -7.60 8.71 -4.52
CA PRO A 84 -9.03 8.81 -4.19
C PRO A 84 -9.92 7.87 -5.02
N CYS A 85 -9.51 7.48 -6.23
CA CYS A 85 -10.30 6.62 -7.12
C CYS A 85 -10.28 5.14 -6.73
N ILE A 86 -9.45 4.74 -5.76
CA ILE A 86 -9.22 3.35 -5.35
C ILE A 86 -9.90 3.04 -3.99
N GLN A 87 -10.72 3.98 -3.52
CA GLN A 87 -11.45 3.91 -2.25
C GLN A 87 -12.69 3.01 -2.30
#